data_AF-A0A355GFP4-F1
#
_entry.id   AF-A0A355GFP4-F1
#
_cell.length_a   1.000
_cell.length_b   1.000
_cell.length_c   1.000
_cell.angle_alpha   90.00
_cell.angle_beta   90.00
_cell.angle_gamma   90.00
#
_symmetry.space_group_name_H-M   'P 1'
#
loop_
_entity.id
_entity.type
_entity.pdbx_description
1 polymer ?
#
loop_
_entity_poly.entity_id
_entity_poly.type
_entity_poly.pdbx_seq_one_letter_code
_entity_poly.pdbx_strand_id
1 'polypeptide(L)' 'HMFVSGQSLYAGLFFSLLSMLVAVPSAVKVFNWTATLYKGSISLTTPMLYALGFIGLFTMGGLTGICLATLAFDVHVHDT' A
#
# COMPACT_ATOMS: atom_id res chain seq x y z
N HIS A 1 8.24 10.72 -0.93
CA HIS A 1 8.67 11.73 0.08
C HIS A 1 9.84 12.60 -0.36
N MET A 2 11.00 12.08 -0.75
CA MET A 2 12.16 12.91 -1.15
C MET A 2 12.54 12.75 -2.64
N PHE A 3 11.66 12.21 -3.48
CA PHE A 3 12.01 11.94 -4.88
C PHE A 3 12.29 13.21 -5.70
N VAL A 4 11.77 14.37 -5.28
CA VAL A 4 12.00 15.67 -5.93
C VAL A 4 12.92 16.62 -5.15
N SER A 5 13.62 16.13 -4.10
CA SER A 5 14.49 16.98 -3.27
C SER A 5 15.87 17.29 -3.88
N GLY A 6 16.15 16.85 -5.10
CA GLY A 6 17.47 16.98 -5.74
C GLY A 6 18.46 15.86 -5.39
N GLN A 7 18.00 14.72 -4.87
CA GLN A 7 18.85 13.55 -4.63
C GLN A 7 19.41 12.94 -5.93
N SER A 8 20.45 12.10 -5.81
CA SER A 8 21.02 11.42 -6.97
C SER A 8 20.03 10.44 -7.61
N LEU A 9 20.11 10.28 -8.94
CA LEU A 9 19.25 9.36 -9.68
C LEU A 9 19.35 7.91 -9.16
N TYR A 10 20.57 7.46 -8.85
CA TYR A 10 20.81 6.11 -8.33
C TYR A 10 20.14 5.90 -6.96
N ALA A 11 20.18 6.89 -6.07
CA ALA A 11 19.47 6.81 -4.80
C ALA A 11 17.96 6.77 -5.02
N GLY A 12 17.43 7.62 -5.90
CA GLY A 12 16.01 7.62 -6.26
C GLY A 12 15.52 6.27 -6.79
N LEU A 13 16.27 5.65 -7.70
CA LEU A 13 15.95 4.32 -8.25
C LEU A 13 15.98 3.23 -7.16
N PHE A 14 17.00 3.26 -6.30
CA PHE A 14 17.13 2.28 -5.22
C PHE A 14 15.99 2.39 -4.20
N PHE A 15 15.67 3.61 -3.76
CA PHE A 15 14.56 3.83 -2.84
C PHE A 15 13.20 3.55 -3.48
N SER A 16 13.04 3.79 -4.78
CA SER A 16 11.84 3.41 -5.52
C SER A 16 11.63 1.89 -5.50
N LEU A 17 12.68 1.12 -5.80
CA LEU A 17 12.65 -0.35 -5.72
C LEU A 17 12.30 -0.83 -4.31
N LEU A 18 13.02 -0.33 -3.29
CA LEU A 18 12.77 -0.73 -1.90
C LEU A 18 11.34 -0.40 -1.44
N SER A 19 10.83 0.77 -1.82
CA SER A 19 9.47 1.20 -1.48
C SER A 19 8.41 0.28 -2.11
N MET A 20 8.61 -0.13 -3.37
CA MET A 20 7.73 -1.10 -4.03
C MET A 20 7.79 -2.49 -3.36
N LEU A 21 8.96 -2.95 -2.91
CA LEU A 21 9.10 -4.26 -2.27
C LEU A 21 8.28 -4.39 -0.97
N VAL A 22 8.01 -3.28 -0.27
CA VAL A 22 7.14 -3.26 0.93
C VAL A 22 5.70 -3.70 0.60
N ALA A 23 5.26 -3.58 -0.66
CA ALA A 23 3.95 -4.03 -1.08
C ALA A 23 3.77 -5.56 -0.95
N VAL A 24 4.84 -6.34 -1.10
CA VAL A 24 4.77 -7.82 -1.06
C VAL A 24 4.33 -8.34 0.31
N PRO A 25 5.03 -8.07 1.43
CA PRO A 25 4.59 -8.53 2.74
C PRO A 25 3.24 -7.92 3.16
N SER A 26 2.95 -6.69 2.72
CA SER A 26 1.66 -6.02 3.00
C SER A 26 0.49 -6.75 2.31
N ALA A 27 0.65 -7.11 1.03
CA ALA A 27 -0.34 -7.88 0.29
C ALA A 27 -0.56 -9.28 0.89
N VAL A 28 0.52 -9.96 1.31
CA VAL A 28 0.42 -11.26 2.01
C VAL A 28 -0.46 -11.14 3.26
N LYS A 29 -0.33 -10.06 4.04
CA LYS A 29 -1.20 -9.84 5.22
C LYS A 29 -2.66 -9.63 4.84
N VAL A 30 -2.93 -8.83 3.80
CA VAL A 30 -4.29 -8.62 3.28
C VAL A 30 -4.93 -9.93 2.81
N PHE A 31 -4.17 -10.76 2.08
CA PHE A 31 -4.64 -12.08 1.66
C PHE A 31 -4.88 -13.00 2.85
N ASN A 32 -4.00 -13.01 3.86
CA ASN A 32 -4.20 -13.82 5.06
C ASN A 32 -5.46 -13.42 5.84
N TRP A 33 -5.72 -12.12 6.00
CA TRP A 33 -6.96 -11.66 6.64
C TRP A 33 -8.19 -12.06 5.84
N THR A 34 -8.16 -11.89 4.52
CA THR A 34 -9.27 -12.26 3.64
C THR A 34 -9.51 -13.77 3.65
N ALA A 35 -8.45 -14.57 3.62
CA ALA A 35 -8.52 -16.02 3.71
C ALA A 35 -9.06 -16.49 5.07
N THR A 36 -8.73 -15.80 6.16
CA THR A 36 -9.26 -16.09 7.50
C THR A 36 -10.79 -15.88 7.57
N LEU A 37 -11.31 -14.89 6.83
CA LEU A 37 -12.75 -14.60 6.76
C LEU A 37 -13.49 -15.55 5.81
N TYR A 38 -12.79 -16.14 4.83
CA TYR A 38 -13.39 -16.99 3.82
C TYR A 38 -14.04 -18.24 4.45
N LYS A 39 -15.32 -18.46 4.13
CA LYS A 39 -16.16 -19.53 4.71
C LYS A 39 -16.32 -19.47 6.24
N GLY A 40 -16.02 -18.33 6.86
CA GLY A 40 -16.29 -18.10 8.28
C GLY A 40 -17.76 -17.78 8.56
N SER A 41 -18.23 -18.05 9.78
CA SER A 41 -19.49 -17.53 10.31
C SER A 41 -19.23 -16.18 10.95
N ILE A 42 -19.49 -15.09 10.23
CA ILE A 42 -19.09 -13.73 10.62
C ILE A 42 -20.30 -12.98 11.20
N SER A 43 -20.18 -12.52 12.44
CA SER A 43 -21.13 -11.56 13.03
C SER A 43 -20.70 -10.14 12.68
N LEU A 44 -21.57 -9.38 12.02
CA LEU A 44 -21.31 -8.00 11.59
C LEU A 44 -21.51 -6.98 12.74
N THR A 45 -20.77 -7.17 13.83
CA THR A 45 -20.70 -6.19 14.92
C THR A 45 -19.83 -4.99 14.52
N THR A 46 -19.94 -3.88 15.26
CA THR A 46 -19.20 -2.64 14.97
C THR A 46 -17.69 -2.88 14.71
N PRO A 47 -16.94 -3.66 15.52
CA PRO A 47 -15.53 -3.92 15.24
C PRO A 47 -15.28 -4.64 13.92
N MET A 48 -16.14 -5.60 13.54
CA MET A 48 -16.01 -6.31 12.26
C MET A 48 -16.29 -5.42 11.07
N LEU A 49 -17.23 -4.47 11.18
CA LEU A 49 -17.46 -3.47 10.14
C LEU A 49 -16.23 -2.58 9.92
N TYR A 50 -15.56 -2.14 11.00
CA TYR A 50 -14.30 -1.41 10.89
C TYR A 50 -13.17 -2.25 10.30
N ALA A 51 -13.07 -3.55 10.65
CA ALA A 51 -12.05 -4.44 10.08
C ALA A 51 -12.25 -4.64 8.57
N LEU A 52 -13.48 -4.83 8.11
CA LEU A 52 -13.80 -4.96 6.68
C LEU A 52 -13.54 -3.65 5.92
N GLY A 53 -13.96 -2.50 6.49
CA GLY A 53 -13.65 -1.19 5.94
C GLY A 53 -12.14 -0.92 5.87
N PHE A 54 -11.40 -1.30 6.91
CA PHE A 54 -9.95 -1.23 6.94
C PHE A 54 -9.32 -2.04 5.81
N ILE A 55 -9.70 -3.32 5.61
CA ILE A 55 -9.12 -4.15 4.54
C ILE A 55 -9.33 -3.50 3.16
N GLY A 56 -10.54 -2.97 2.89
CA GLY A 56 -10.84 -2.29 1.63
C GLY A 56 -10.05 -1.00 1.43
N LEU A 57 -10.13 -0.08 2.40
CA LEU A 57 -9.45 1.22 2.33
C LEU A 57 -7.91 1.06 2.32
N PHE A 58 -7.38 0.15 3.13
CA PHE A 58 -5.95 -0.15 3.17
C PHE A 58 -5.45 -0.70 1.83
N THR A 59 -6.25 -1.54 1.17
CA THR A 59 -5.90 -2.07 -0.16
C THR A 59 -5.92 -0.96 -1.22
N MET A 60 -6.96 -0.12 -1.25
CA MET A 60 -7.03 1.02 -2.20
C MET A 60 -5.89 2.01 -1.98
N GLY A 61 -5.64 2.42 -0.73
CA GLY A 61 -4.53 3.31 -0.38
C GLY A 61 -3.16 2.68 -0.66
N GLY A 62 -3.02 1.36 -0.44
CA GLY A 62 -1.82 0.61 -0.79
C GLY A 62 -1.55 0.60 -2.30
N LEU A 63 -2.58 0.41 -3.12
CA LEU A 63 -2.46 0.44 -4.59
C LEU A 63 -1.98 1.83 -5.08
N THR A 64 -2.57 2.91 -4.57
CA THR A 64 -2.10 4.27 -4.89
C THR A 64 -0.69 4.52 -4.36
N GLY A 65 -0.35 3.95 -3.21
CA GLY A 65 1.00 4.03 -2.64
C GLY A 65 2.07 3.35 -3.52
N ILE A 66 1.74 2.26 -4.22
CA ILE A 66 2.66 1.63 -5.18
C ILE A 66 2.93 2.58 -6.35
N CYS A 67 1.91 3.30 -6.85
CA CYS A 67 2.12 4.35 -7.86
C CYS A 67 3.08 5.43 -7.35
N LEU A 68 2.85 5.96 -6.14
CA LEU A 68 3.73 6.97 -5.52
C LEU A 68 5.14 6.42 -5.17
N ALA A 69 5.30 5.10 -5.01
CA ALA A 69 6.61 4.49 -4.84
C ALA A 69 7.44 4.50 -6.13
N THR A 70 6.81 4.67 -7.30
CA THR A 70 7.52 4.73 -8.59
C THR A 70 8.06 6.13 -8.85
N LEU A 71 9.37 6.24 -9.06
CA LEU A 71 10.03 7.51 -9.36
C LEU A 71 9.40 8.23 -10.56
N ALA A 72 9.08 7.49 -11.63
CA ALA A 72 8.51 8.05 -12.85
C ALA A 72 7.12 8.68 -12.63
N PHE A 73 6.35 8.19 -11.65
CA PHE A 73 5.04 8.73 -11.33
C PHE A 73 5.15 9.87 -10.32
N ASP A 74 5.86 9.68 -9.20
CA ASP A 74 5.94 10.65 -8.10
C ASP A 74 6.44 12.02 -8.54
N VAL A 75 7.37 12.09 -9.51
CA VAL A 75 7.86 13.37 -10.07
C VAL A 75 6.74 14.28 -10.60
N HIS A 76 5.62 13.71 -11.07
CA HIS A 76 4.52 14.46 -11.66
C HIS A 76 3.40 14.79 -10.66
N VAL A 77 3.32 14.06 -9.54
CA VAL A 77 2.21 14.16 -8.56
C VAL A 77 2.71 14.50 -7.15
N HIS A 78 3.98 14.86 -7.02
CA HIS A 78 4.52 15.27 -5.73
C HIS A 78 3.79 16.51 -5.22
N ASP A 79 3.42 16.52 -3.94
CA ASP A 79 2.69 17.61 -3.27
C ASP A 79 1.33 17.97 -3.90
N THR A 80 0.69 17.03 -4.60
CA THR A 80 -0.71 17.14 -5.06
C THR A 80 -1.66 16.34 -4.18
#